data_AF-A0AAW6PGV9-F1
#
_entry.id   AF-A0AAW6PGV9-F1
#
_cell.length_a   1.000
_cell.length_b   1.000
_cell.length_c   1.000
_cell.angle_alpha   90.00
_cell.angle_beta   90.00
_cell.angle_gamma   90.00
#
_symmetry.space_group_name_H-M   'P 1'
#
loop_
_entity.id
_entity.type
_entity.pdbx_description
1 polymer ?
#
loop_
_entity_poly.entity_id
_entity_poly.type
_entity_poly.pdbx_seq_one_letter_code
_entity_poly.pdbx_strand_id
1 'polypeptide(L)' 'MNDSLHLLDATAQAQLVYRGEVTPLELVDAAIARIEAHDPALNSVIWRQFELARERARGPLPGGPFRGVPFLL' A
#
# COMPACT_ATOMS: atom_id res chain seq x y z
N MET A 1 13.54 4.66 -1.00
CA MET A 1 12.15 4.29 -0.65
C MET A 1 12.13 3.86 0.81
N ASN A 2 11.14 4.26 1.59
CA ASN A 2 11.13 4.06 3.04
C ASN A 2 10.89 2.58 3.39
N ASP A 3 11.97 1.82 3.52
CA ASP A 3 11.97 0.36 3.71
C ASP A 3 11.19 -0.09 4.97
N SER A 4 10.92 0.82 5.91
CA SER A 4 10.27 0.51 7.19
C SER A 4 8.73 0.53 7.16
N LEU A 5 8.08 0.90 6.05
CA LEU A 5 6.61 1.03 5.99
C LEU A 5 5.86 -0.28 6.28
N HIS A 6 6.48 -1.43 6.01
CA HIS A 6 5.91 -2.76 6.26
C HIS A 6 5.88 -3.16 7.75
N LEU A 7 6.55 -2.41 8.62
CA LEU A 7 6.54 -2.63 10.08
C LEU A 7 5.34 -1.94 10.76
N LEU A 8 4.63 -1.08 10.03
CA LEU A 8 3.48 -0.34 10.53
C LEU A 8 2.20 -1.14 10.32
N ASP A 9 1.30 -1.10 11.31
CA ASP A 9 -0.06 -1.59 11.11
C ASP A 9 -0.89 -0.63 10.23
N ALA A 10 -2.09 -1.09 9.83
CA ALA A 10 -2.98 -0.33 8.97
C ALA A 10 -3.38 1.04 9.56
N THR A 11 -3.55 1.14 10.88
CA THR A 11 -3.91 2.40 11.54
C THR A 11 -2.76 3.40 11.54
N ALA A 12 -1.54 2.93 11.77
CA ALA A 12 -0.33 3.73 11.71
C ALA A 12 -0.07 4.23 10.28
N GLN A 13 -0.24 3.38 9.27
CA GLN A 13 -0.14 3.78 7.86
C GLN A 13 -1.20 4.82 7.48
N ALA A 14 -2.47 4.61 7.87
CA ALA A 14 -3.54 5.57 7.65
C ALA A 14 -3.25 6.92 8.33
N GLN A 15 -2.66 6.90 9.52
CA GLN A 15 -2.27 8.10 10.24
C GLN A 15 -1.16 8.88 9.51
N LEU A 16 -0.17 8.20 8.91
CA LEU A 16 0.85 8.86 8.07
C LEU A 16 0.22 9.54 6.85
N VAL A 17 -0.73 8.88 6.19
CA VAL A 17 -1.48 9.45 5.06
C VAL A 17 -2.31 10.66 5.51
N TYR A 18 -2.97 10.55 6.66
CA TYR A 18 -3.75 11.65 7.23
C TYR A 18 -2.89 12.88 7.55
N ARG A 19 -1.68 12.67 8.09
CA ARG A 19 -0.72 13.74 8.40
C ARG A 19 0.04 14.25 7.17
N GLY A 20 -0.11 13.59 6.01
CA GLY A 20 0.59 13.95 4.78
C GLY A 20 2.08 13.61 4.77
N GLU A 21 2.54 12.75 5.69
CA GLU A 21 3.93 12.29 5.75
C GLU A 21 4.27 11.30 4.63
N VAL A 22 3.25 10.57 4.16
CA VAL A 22 3.32 9.69 2.99
C VAL A 22 2.04 9.81 2.18
N THR A 23 2.14 9.56 0.89
CA THR A 23 1.00 9.46 -0.01
C THR A 23 0.48 8.01 -0.07
N PRO A 24 -0.81 7.81 -0.41
CA PRO A 24 -1.33 6.47 -0.69
C PRO A 24 -0.55 5.74 -1.79
N LEU A 25 -0.05 6.49 -2.79
CA LEU A 25 0.75 5.93 -3.87
C LEU A 25 2.07 5.37 -3.37
N GLU A 26 2.76 6.08 -2.47
CA GLU A 26 4.00 5.58 -1.87
C GLU A 26 3.78 4.31 -1.03
N LEU A 27 2.65 4.20 -0.32
CA LEU A 27 2.29 2.97 0.39
C LEU A 27 2.04 1.81 -0.58
N VAL A 28 1.32 2.05 -1.68
CA VAL A 28 1.07 1.05 -2.72
C VAL A 28 2.38 0.60 -3.37
N ASP A 29 3.25 1.52 -3.77
CA ASP A 29 4.53 1.18 -4.39
C ASP A 29 5.45 0.41 -3.44
N ALA A 30 5.46 0.78 -2.15
CA ALA A 30 6.19 0.03 -1.12
C ALA A 30 5.65 -1.40 -0.95
N ALA A 31 4.32 -1.57 -0.93
CA ALA A 31 3.70 -2.90 -0.84
C ALA A 31 4.00 -3.76 -2.08
N ILE A 32 3.93 -3.17 -3.29
CA ILE A 32 4.23 -3.86 -4.55
C ILE A 32 5.68 -4.32 -4.57
N ALA A 33 6.64 -3.43 -4.27
CA ALA A 33 8.06 -3.77 -4.26
C ALA A 33 8.35 -4.94 -3.30
N ARG A 34 7.67 -4.99 -2.15
CA ARG A 34 7.80 -6.09 -1.19
C ARG A 34 7.18 -7.39 -1.69
N ILE A 35 6.03 -7.32 -2.37
CA ILE A 35 5.43 -8.50 -3.03
C ILE A 35 6.39 -9.03 -4.09
N GLU A 36 6.92 -8.18 -4.97
CA GLU A 36 7.85 -8.60 -6.03
C GLU A 36 9.13 -9.25 -5.47
N ALA A 37 9.63 -8.76 -4.33
CA ALA A 37 10.81 -9.32 -3.68
C ALA A 37 10.59 -10.70 -3.03
N HIS A 38 9.39 -11.00 -2.52
CA HIS A 38 9.15 -12.19 -1.68
C HIS A 38 8.18 -13.22 -2.27
N ASP A 39 7.21 -12.78 -3.08
CA ASP A 39 6.19 -13.65 -3.67
C ASP A 39 6.74 -14.75 -4.59
N PRO A 40 7.90 -14.61 -5.28
CA PRO A 40 8.48 -15.73 -6.03
C PRO A 40 8.76 -16.98 -5.17
N ALA A 41 9.04 -16.80 -3.89
CA ALA A 41 9.27 -17.90 -2.95
C ALA A 41 8.00 -18.32 -2.19
N LEU A 42 7.10 -17.37 -1.92
CA LEU A 42 5.90 -17.59 -1.11
C LEU A 42 4.69 -18.04 -1.93
N ASN A 43 4.64 -17.71 -3.22
CA ASN A 43 3.54 -17.99 -4.14
C ASN A 43 2.17 -17.66 -3.54
N SER A 44 2.03 -16.45 -2.97
CA SER A 44 0.89 -16.03 -2.17
C SER A 44 -0.08 -15.10 -2.93
N VAL A 45 0.41 -14.37 -3.93
CA VAL A 45 -0.40 -13.40 -4.68
C VAL A 45 -0.73 -13.93 -6.07
N ILE A 46 -1.88 -14.62 -6.18
CA ILE A 46 -2.33 -15.27 -7.42
C ILE A 46 -2.89 -14.29 -8.48
N TRP A 47 -3.37 -13.12 -8.05
CA TRP A 47 -3.91 -12.10 -8.96
C TRP A 47 -3.34 -10.72 -8.63
N ARG A 48 -2.55 -10.18 -9.56
CA ARG A 48 -1.81 -8.92 -9.38
C ARG A 48 -2.54 -7.78 -10.08
N GLN A 49 -3.13 -6.87 -9.30
CA GLN A 49 -3.81 -5.66 -9.77
C GLN A 49 -2.99 -4.39 -9.47
N PHE A 50 -1.68 -4.44 -9.69
CA PHE A 50 -0.75 -3.39 -9.26
C PHE A 50 -1.01 -2.04 -9.95
N GLU A 51 -1.21 -2.03 -11.27
CA GLU A 51 -1.52 -0.79 -12.00
C GLU A 51 -2.84 -0.18 -11.54
N LEU A 52 -3.89 -0.99 -11.38
CA LEU A 52 -5.17 -0.51 -10.86
C LEU A 52 -5.04 0.06 -9.44
N ALA A 53 -4.21 -0.56 -8.59
CA ALA A 53 -3.93 -0.04 -7.26
C ALA A 53 -3.24 1.33 -7.31
N ARG A 54 -2.25 1.51 -8.20
CA ARG A 54 -1.59 2.80 -8.45
C ARG A 54 -2.55 3.85 -8.96
N GLU A 55 -3.40 3.51 -9.93
CA GLU A 55 -4.42 4.41 -10.48
C GLU A 55 -5.38 4.89 -9.39
N ARG A 56 -5.91 3.97 -8.57
CA ARG A 56 -6.78 4.31 -7.44
C ARG A 56 -6.09 5.19 -6.41
N ALA A 57 -4.82 4.91 -6.11
CA ALA A 57 -4.05 5.67 -5.13
C ALA A 57 -3.72 7.12 -5.57
N ARG A 58 -3.65 7.38 -6.89
CA ARG A 58 -3.52 8.74 -7.46
C ARG A 58 -4.84 9.52 -7.42
N GLY A 59 -5.97 8.81 -7.42
CA GLY A 59 -7.30 9.40 -7.47
C GLY A 59 -7.85 9.84 -6.11
N PRO A 60 -9.05 10.45 -6.10
CA PRO A 60 -9.75 10.75 -4.87
C PRO A 60 -10.15 9.44 -4.16
N LEU A 61 -9.69 9.30 -2.92
CA LEU A 61 -10.10 8.19 -2.06
C LEU A 61 -11.36 8.57 -1.24
N PRO A 62 -12.16 7.60 -0.79
CA PRO A 62 -13.21 7.84 0.19
C PRO A 62 -12.62 8.20 1.56
N GLY A 63 -13.38 8.96 2.36
CA GLY A 63 -13.03 9.17 3.77
C GLY A 63 -13.22 7.89 4.58
N GLY A 64 -12.41 7.69 5.61
CA GLY A 64 -12.53 6.51 6.49
C GLY A 64 -11.26 6.23 7.30
N PRO A 65 -11.35 5.34 8.30
CA PRO A 65 -10.26 5.06 9.24
C PRO A 65 -9.02 4.43 8.58
N PHE A 66 -9.19 3.76 7.43
CA PHE A 66 -8.09 3.14 6.66
C PHE A 66 -7.85 3.83 5.31
N ARG A 67 -8.16 5.13 5.22
CA ARG A 67 -7.95 5.89 3.98
C ARG A 67 -6.48 5.76 3.53
N GLY A 68 -6.29 5.26 2.31
CA GLY A 68 -4.98 5.15 1.67
C GLY A 68 -4.17 3.90 2.02
N VAL A 69 -4.69 3.01 2.86
CA VAL A 69 -4.01 1.76 3.23
C VAL A 69 -4.18 0.70 2.12
N PRO A 70 -3.11 0.11 1.59
CA PRO A 70 -3.19 -0.98 0.60
C PRO A 70 -3.60 -2.30 1.27
N PHE A 71 -4.38 -3.12 0.55
CA PHE A 71 -4.82 -4.44 1.01
C PHE A 71 -4.98 -5.43 -0.16
N LEU A 72 -5.06 -6.73 0.17
CA LEU A 72 -5.42 -7.81 -0.74
C LEU A 72 -6.77 -8.43 -0.31
N LEU A 73 -7.46 -9.09 -1.25
CA LEU A 73 -8.71 -9.83 -1.04
C LEU A 73 -8.49 -11.33 -1.20
#